data_AF-A0A3S3RDR7-F1
#
_entry.id   AF-A0A3S3RDR7-F1
#
_cell.length_a   1.000
_cell.length_b   1.000
_cell.length_c   1.000
_cell.angle_alpha   90.00
_cell.angle_beta   90.00
_cell.angle_gamma   90.00
#
_symmetry.space_group_name_H-M   'P 1'
#
loop_
_entity.id
_entity.type
_entity.pdbx_description
1 polymer ?
#
loop_
_entity_poly.entity_id
_entity_poly.type
_entity_poly.pdbx_seq_one_letter_code
_entity_poly.pdbx_strand_id
1 'polypeptide(L)'
;SAFCNKITYKRAGDHWRIPFNVERFRGLKAVGDLVDADTGEIVVEQGKKITARQARQLGEKGLKAIKATDEDLLGNYLAEDIVNYATGEIFLEAGDEIDDKTLKVLLGTGEEEIQILDIDHVNVGAYIRNTLNVDKNESRQDALFDIYRVMRPGEPPTLETAEAMFNSLFFDSERYDLSAVGRVKMNMRLELKAEDTVRVLRKEDILAVVKTLVELRDGKGEIDDIDNLGNRRVRSVGELMENQYRVGLLRMERAIKERMSSIEIDTVMPQDLINAKPAAAAVREFFGSSQLSQFMDQTNPLSEITHKRRLSALGPGGLTRERAGFEVRDVHPTHYGRICPIETPEGPNIGLINSLATFARVNKYGFIESPYRKIVGGKLTNEVVYLSAME
;
A
#
# COMPACT_ATOMS: atom_id res chain seq x y z
N SER A 1 -9.78 10.01 13.61
CA SER A 1 -8.84 10.49 12.57
C SER A 1 -8.73 9.38 11.52
N ALA A 2 -8.16 9.63 10.33
CA ALA A 2 -7.98 8.59 9.32
C ALA A 2 -7.02 7.47 9.75
N PHE A 3 -6.10 7.77 10.68
CA PHE A 3 -5.02 6.86 11.09
C PHE A 3 -5.05 6.48 12.57
N CYS A 4 -5.48 7.41 13.44
CA CYS A 4 -5.58 7.16 14.89
C CYS A 4 -7.04 7.23 15.35
N ASN A 5 -7.40 6.36 16.30
CA ASN A 5 -8.67 6.46 17.01
C ASN A 5 -8.65 7.69 17.92
N LYS A 6 -9.84 8.19 18.23
CA LYS A 6 -10.04 9.29 19.18
C LYS A 6 -10.62 8.72 20.46
N ILE A 7 -10.18 9.23 21.60
CA ILE A 7 -10.70 8.89 22.91
C ILE A 7 -11.23 10.16 23.54
N THR A 8 -12.49 10.12 23.96
CA THR A 8 -13.12 11.22 24.67
C THR A 8 -12.87 11.10 26.16
N TYR A 9 -12.20 12.09 26.73
CA TYR A 9 -11.99 12.24 28.16
C TYR A 9 -13.07 13.19 28.65
N LYS A 10 -13.86 12.78 29.64
CA LYS A 10 -14.94 13.60 30.21
C LYS A 10 -14.61 14.03 31.61
N ARG A 11 -14.81 15.31 31.92
CA ARG A 11 -14.61 15.84 33.26
C ARG A 11 -15.75 15.38 34.17
N ALA A 12 -15.40 14.92 35.36
CA ALA A 12 -16.32 14.46 36.38
C ALA A 12 -15.93 15.11 37.72
N GLY A 13 -16.16 16.41 37.85
CA GLY A 13 -15.75 17.19 39.01
C GLY A 13 -14.24 17.44 39.05
N ASP A 14 -13.55 16.79 39.98
CA ASP A 14 -12.10 16.93 40.23
C ASP A 14 -11.21 15.97 39.41
N HIS A 15 -11.81 15.12 38.60
CA HIS A 15 -11.10 14.10 37.83
C HIS A 15 -11.65 13.92 36.43
N TRP A 16 -10.93 13.16 35.62
CA TRP A 16 -11.30 12.77 34.27
C TRP A 16 -11.77 11.32 34.23
N ARG A 17 -12.76 11.08 33.39
CA ARG A 17 -13.31 9.76 33.08
C ARG A 17 -12.80 9.33 31.71
N ILE A 18 -11.95 8.31 31.69
CA ILE A 18 -11.35 7.74 30.47
C ILE A 18 -12.05 6.41 30.16
N PRO A 19 -12.52 6.16 28.92
CA PRO A 19 -13.09 4.87 28.57
C PRO A 19 -12.02 3.75 28.62
N PHE A 20 -12.39 2.61 29.19
CA PHE A 20 -11.54 1.43 29.26
C PHE A 20 -11.61 0.64 27.94
N ASN A 21 -10.44 0.36 27.35
CA ASN A 21 -10.31 -0.51 26.19
C ASN A 21 -9.28 -1.61 26.47
N VAL A 22 -9.69 -2.87 26.36
CA VAL A 22 -8.85 -4.05 26.61
C VAL A 22 -7.56 -4.03 25.80
N GLU A 23 -7.60 -3.58 24.54
CA GLU A 23 -6.43 -3.55 23.67
C GLU A 23 -5.42 -2.48 24.09
N ARG A 24 -5.88 -1.28 24.44
CA ARG A 24 -5.02 -0.17 24.90
C ARG A 24 -4.31 -0.48 26.21
N PHE A 25 -5.06 -1.01 27.18
CA PHE A 25 -4.52 -1.29 28.51
C PHE A 25 -3.70 -2.58 28.55
N ARG A 26 -3.71 -3.40 27.50
CA ARG A 26 -2.89 -4.61 27.43
C ARG A 26 -1.41 -4.24 27.32
N GLY A 27 -0.60 -4.76 28.25
CA GLY A 27 0.85 -4.58 28.23
C GLY A 27 1.31 -3.25 28.84
N LEU A 28 0.39 -2.36 29.20
CA LEU A 28 0.69 -1.10 29.85
C LEU A 28 1.08 -1.32 31.32
N LYS A 29 2.04 -0.53 31.81
CA LYS A 29 2.44 -0.51 33.21
C LYS A 29 1.73 0.64 33.89
N ALA A 30 0.98 0.34 34.95
CA ALA A 30 0.24 1.35 35.69
C ALA A 30 1.23 2.30 36.39
N VAL A 31 1.19 3.60 36.05
CA VAL A 31 2.05 4.63 36.67
C VAL A 31 1.52 5.04 38.05
N GLY A 32 0.19 5.01 38.23
CA GLY A 32 -0.52 5.13 39.51
C GLY A 32 -1.53 3.99 39.68
N ASP A 33 -2.32 4.02 40.76
CA ASP A 33 -3.42 3.09 40.97
C ASP A 33 -4.53 3.36 39.94
N LEU A 34 -4.90 2.34 39.16
CA LEU A 34 -6.03 2.45 38.22
C LEU A 34 -7.33 2.20 38.98
N VAL A 35 -8.15 3.24 39.08
CA VAL A 35 -9.42 3.22 39.81
C VAL A 35 -10.59 3.18 38.83
N ASP A 36 -11.58 2.33 39.09
CA ASP A 36 -12.83 2.31 38.33
C ASP A 36 -13.62 3.60 38.60
N ALA A 37 -14.00 4.30 37.54
CA ALA A 37 -14.74 5.55 37.64
C ALA A 37 -16.17 5.37 38.17
N ASP A 38 -16.77 4.18 38.05
CA ASP A 38 -18.14 3.90 38.48
C ASP A 38 -18.21 3.41 39.93
N THR A 39 -17.24 2.59 40.37
CA THR A 39 -17.25 1.95 41.70
C THR A 39 -16.28 2.60 42.69
N GLY A 40 -15.26 3.32 42.20
CA GLY A 40 -14.19 3.87 43.04
C GLY A 40 -13.20 2.83 43.56
N GLU A 41 -13.30 1.58 43.12
CA GLU A 41 -12.40 0.50 43.54
C GLU A 41 -11.08 0.53 42.74
N ILE A 42 -9.98 0.18 43.41
CA ILE A 42 -8.67 0.01 42.75
C ILE A 42 -8.69 -1.30 41.97
N VAL A 43 -8.60 -1.17 40.65
CA VAL A 43 -8.65 -2.27 39.70
C VAL A 43 -7.26 -2.85 39.44
N VAL A 44 -6.24 -1.99 39.44
CA VAL A 44 -4.83 -2.37 39.27
C VAL A 44 -3.98 -1.46 40.15
N GLU A 45 -3.18 -2.06 41.04
CA GLU A 45 -2.21 -1.33 41.86
C GLU A 45 -1.06 -0.76 41.01
N GLN A 46 -0.53 0.37 41.49
CA GLN A 46 0.62 1.06 40.94
C GLN A 46 1.80 0.12 40.66
N GLY A 47 2.46 0.34 39.51
CA GLY A 47 3.66 -0.37 39.10
C GLY A 47 3.43 -1.77 38.52
N LYS A 48 2.21 -2.33 38.62
CA LYS A 48 1.87 -3.62 38.01
C LYS A 48 1.67 -3.47 36.51
N LYS A 49 2.19 -4.44 35.76
CA LYS A 49 1.97 -4.57 34.31
C LYS A 49 0.65 -5.31 34.07
N ILE A 50 -0.23 -4.71 33.29
CA ILE A 50 -1.52 -5.31 32.96
C ILE A 50 -1.29 -6.39 31.90
N THR A 51 -1.46 -7.65 32.30
CA THR A 51 -1.36 -8.77 31.36
C THR A 51 -2.60 -8.83 30.45
N ALA A 52 -2.48 -9.45 29.28
CA ALA A 52 -3.61 -9.65 28.36
C ALA A 52 -4.80 -10.36 29.03
N ARG A 53 -4.51 -11.32 29.92
CA ARG A 53 -5.52 -12.04 30.69
C ARG A 53 -6.24 -11.09 31.66
N GLN A 54 -5.48 -10.28 32.39
CA GLN A 54 -6.04 -9.34 33.36
C GLN A 54 -6.90 -8.29 32.65
N ALA A 55 -6.42 -7.68 31.55
CA ALA A 55 -7.20 -6.71 30.77
C ALA A 55 -8.55 -7.29 30.30
N ARG A 56 -8.57 -8.54 29.81
CA ARG A 56 -9.81 -9.22 29.41
C ARG A 56 -10.74 -9.45 30.59
N GLN A 57 -10.23 -9.91 31.73
CA GLN A 57 -11.03 -10.11 32.94
C GLN A 57 -11.67 -8.80 33.44
N LEU A 58 -10.97 -7.68 33.32
CA LEU A 58 -11.52 -6.37 33.68
C LEU A 58 -12.65 -5.96 32.74
N GLY A 59 -12.50 -6.22 31.44
CA GLY A 59 -13.57 -6.02 30.46
C GLY A 59 -14.79 -6.92 30.72
N GLU A 60 -14.58 -8.20 31.01
CA GLU A 60 -15.65 -9.17 31.33
C GLU A 60 -16.37 -8.83 32.64
N LYS A 61 -15.67 -8.28 33.62
CA LYS A 61 -16.26 -7.74 34.86
C LYS A 61 -17.06 -6.46 34.65
N GLY A 62 -17.07 -5.92 33.43
CA GLY A 62 -17.89 -4.76 33.06
C GLY A 62 -17.24 -3.41 33.32
N LEU A 63 -15.92 -3.33 33.50
CA LEU A 63 -15.22 -2.06 33.63
C LEU A 63 -15.40 -1.23 32.35
N LYS A 64 -16.03 -0.06 32.48
CA LYS A 64 -16.31 0.83 31.33
C LYS A 64 -15.39 2.04 31.29
N ALA A 65 -15.01 2.57 32.45
CA ALA A 65 -14.19 3.77 32.52
C ALA A 65 -13.27 3.75 33.74
N ILE A 66 -12.14 4.44 33.60
CA ILE A 66 -11.12 4.60 34.60
C ILE A 66 -11.07 6.07 35.00
N LYS A 67 -10.88 6.31 36.30
CA LYS A 67 -10.63 7.64 36.87
C LYS A 67 -9.17 8.02 36.60
N ALA A 68 -8.97 9.20 36.03
CA ALA A 68 -7.66 9.77 35.73
C ALA A 68 -7.54 11.18 36.31
N THR A 69 -6.33 11.52 36.70
CA THR A 69 -5.97 12.82 37.26
C THR A 69 -5.51 13.77 36.15
N ASP A 70 -5.35 15.05 36.48
CA ASP A 70 -4.79 16.04 35.56
C ASP A 70 -3.34 15.68 35.15
N GLU A 71 -2.57 15.01 36.01
CA GLU A 71 -1.21 14.54 35.70
C GLU A 71 -1.22 13.39 34.67
N ASP A 72 -2.26 12.54 34.66
CA ASP A 72 -2.39 11.43 33.70
C ASP A 72 -2.67 11.90 32.27
N LEU A 73 -3.05 13.17 32.09
CA LEU A 73 -3.20 13.79 30.78
C LEU A 73 -1.86 14.16 30.14
N LEU A 74 -0.80 14.35 30.94
CA LEU A 74 0.50 14.77 30.44
C LEU A 74 1.09 13.75 29.45
N GLY A 75 1.64 14.25 28.35
CA GLY A 75 2.22 13.45 27.27
C GLY A 75 1.19 12.85 26.29
N ASN A 76 -0.12 13.02 26.53
CA ASN A 76 -1.12 12.72 25.51
C ASN A 76 -1.19 13.84 24.46
N TYR A 77 -1.81 13.55 23.31
CA TYR A 77 -1.94 14.49 22.20
C TYR A 77 -3.39 14.83 21.91
N LEU A 78 -3.69 16.12 21.69
CA LEU A 78 -5.01 16.59 21.32
C LEU A 78 -5.40 16.09 19.92
N ALA A 79 -6.67 15.72 19.73
CA ALA A 79 -7.19 15.21 18.46
C ALA A 79 -7.93 16.25 17.62
N GLU A 80 -8.31 17.37 18.21
CA GLU A 80 -9.09 18.47 17.62
C GLU A 80 -8.60 19.80 18.21
N ASP A 81 -8.80 20.87 17.47
CA ASP A 81 -8.50 22.23 17.93
C ASP A 81 -9.42 22.60 19.08
N ILE A 82 -8.88 23.30 20.08
CA ILE A 82 -9.66 23.84 21.19
C ILE A 82 -9.87 25.32 20.92
N VAL A 83 -11.11 25.67 20.60
CA VAL A 83 -11.50 26.99 20.14
C VAL A 83 -12.50 27.62 21.09
N ASN A 84 -12.30 28.91 21.35
CA ASN A 84 -13.34 29.72 21.95
C ASN A 84 -14.42 30.03 20.92
N TYR A 85 -15.57 29.35 20.98
CA TYR A 85 -16.66 29.57 20.05
C TYR A 85 -17.26 31.00 20.09
N ALA A 86 -17.02 31.77 21.17
CA ALA A 86 -17.51 33.14 21.28
C ALA A 86 -16.57 34.17 20.63
N THR A 87 -15.25 33.97 20.68
CA THR A 87 -14.25 34.92 20.14
C THR A 87 -13.60 34.44 18.85
N GLY A 88 -13.68 33.15 18.53
CA GLY A 88 -12.97 32.51 17.42
C GLY A 88 -11.48 32.31 17.66
N GLU A 89 -10.99 32.55 18.88
CA GLU A 89 -9.59 32.33 19.25
C GLU A 89 -9.30 30.83 19.40
N ILE A 90 -8.24 30.35 18.76
CA ILE A 90 -7.73 28.98 18.90
C ILE A 90 -6.79 28.97 20.10
N PHE A 91 -7.16 28.24 21.15
CA PHE A 91 -6.33 28.11 22.35
C PHE A 91 -5.22 27.07 22.18
N LEU A 92 -5.55 25.94 21.56
CA LEU A 92 -4.64 24.82 21.31
C LEU A 92 -4.99 24.17 19.97
N GLU A 93 -4.00 23.69 19.24
CA GLU A 93 -4.17 23.08 17.92
C GLU A 93 -4.22 21.55 17.99
N ALA A 94 -4.89 20.93 17.03
CA ALA A 94 -4.93 19.48 16.90
C ALA A 94 -3.52 18.91 16.70
N GLY A 95 -3.13 17.97 17.55
CA GLY A 95 -1.80 17.35 17.54
C GLY A 95 -0.83 17.95 18.56
N ASP A 96 -1.19 19.03 19.26
CA ASP A 96 -0.41 19.54 20.37
C ASP A 96 -0.25 18.49 21.48
N GLU A 97 0.93 18.48 22.09
CA GLU A 97 1.23 17.64 23.25
C GLU A 97 0.78 18.34 24.52
N ILE A 98 0.10 17.60 25.40
CA ILE A 98 -0.31 18.11 26.71
C ILE A 98 0.91 18.10 27.64
N ASP A 99 1.57 19.24 27.73
CA ASP A 99 2.62 19.57 28.69
C ASP A 99 2.08 20.45 29.84
N ASP A 100 2.92 20.80 30.83
CA ASP A 100 2.50 21.63 31.97
C ASP A 100 1.94 23.01 31.59
N LYS A 101 2.30 23.54 30.42
CA LYS A 101 1.86 24.87 29.96
C LYS A 101 0.51 24.77 29.28
N THR A 102 0.40 23.88 28.29
CA THR A 102 -0.83 23.60 27.55
C THR A 102 -1.92 23.06 28.47
N LEU A 103 -1.58 22.23 29.46
CA LEU A 103 -2.53 21.76 30.48
C LEU A 103 -3.15 22.92 31.27
N LYS A 104 -2.37 23.95 31.64
CA LYS A 104 -2.93 25.12 32.34
C LYS A 104 -3.88 25.93 31.46
N VAL A 105 -3.55 26.08 30.19
CA VAL A 105 -4.43 26.74 29.20
C VAL A 105 -5.72 25.94 29.05
N LEU A 106 -5.60 24.63 28.87
CA LEU A 106 -6.70 23.66 28.75
C LEU A 106 -7.65 23.66 29.95
N LEU A 107 -7.10 23.71 31.17
CA LEU A 107 -7.92 23.83 32.38
C LEU A 107 -8.60 25.20 32.50
N GLY A 108 -7.96 26.25 31.96
CA GLY A 108 -8.48 27.61 31.93
C GLY A 108 -9.63 27.84 30.94
N THR A 109 -9.77 27.00 29.91
CA THR A 109 -10.89 27.09 28.95
C THR A 109 -12.20 26.59 29.55
N GLY A 110 -12.14 25.73 30.57
CA GLY A 110 -13.31 25.15 31.22
C GLY A 110 -13.99 24.04 30.42
N GLU A 111 -13.32 23.46 29.42
CA GLU A 111 -13.85 22.36 28.62
C GLU A 111 -14.11 21.10 29.46
N GLU A 112 -15.32 20.55 29.36
CA GLU A 112 -15.73 19.34 30.07
C GLU A 112 -15.45 18.06 29.27
N GLU A 113 -15.26 18.17 27.95
CA GLU A 113 -14.97 17.03 27.08
C GLU A 113 -13.77 17.33 26.19
N ILE A 114 -12.79 16.43 26.19
CA ILE A 114 -11.57 16.59 25.39
C ILE A 114 -11.37 15.35 24.53
N GLN A 115 -11.08 15.55 23.25
CA GLN A 115 -10.73 14.47 22.33
C GLN A 115 -9.21 14.30 22.27
N ILE A 116 -8.74 13.11 22.62
CA ILE A 116 -7.32 12.75 22.65
C ILE A 116 -7.04 11.67 21.60
N LEU A 117 -5.86 11.71 20.99
CA LEU A 117 -5.41 10.66 20.09
C LEU A 117 -5.09 9.38 20.88
N ASP A 118 -5.62 8.24 20.43
CA ASP A 118 -5.37 6.92 21.03
C ASP A 118 -3.95 6.43 20.73
N ILE A 119 -2.97 7.05 21.37
CA ILE A 119 -1.55 6.76 21.24
C ILE A 119 -1.05 6.35 22.64
N ASP A 120 -0.48 5.15 22.74
CA ASP A 120 0.02 4.60 24.00
C ASP A 120 1.55 4.33 23.96
N HIS A 121 2.20 4.57 22.82
CA HIS A 121 3.62 4.30 22.56
C HIS A 121 4.07 2.84 22.75
N VAL A 122 3.13 1.92 22.98
CA VAL A 122 3.39 0.49 23.20
C VAL A 122 2.75 -0.33 22.07
N ASN A 123 1.45 -0.16 21.85
CA ASN A 123 0.66 -0.83 20.83
C ASN A 123 0.34 0.08 19.65
N VAL A 124 0.33 1.41 19.85
CA VAL A 124 0.05 2.42 18.82
C VAL A 124 1.06 3.56 18.92
N GLY A 125 1.85 3.75 17.86
CA GLY A 125 2.85 4.81 17.77
C GLY A 125 2.32 6.16 17.26
N ALA A 126 2.98 7.25 17.66
CA ALA A 126 2.68 8.63 17.23
C ALA A 126 3.22 8.98 15.83
N TYR A 127 3.30 8.03 14.88
CA TYR A 127 4.05 8.22 13.63
C TYR A 127 3.51 9.37 12.78
N ILE A 128 2.21 9.34 12.46
CA ILE A 128 1.57 10.36 11.61
C ILE A 128 1.58 11.73 12.31
N ARG A 129 1.31 11.78 13.62
CA ARG A 129 1.38 13.02 14.41
C ARG A 129 2.77 13.63 14.34
N ASN A 130 3.81 12.83 14.57
CA ASN A 130 5.19 13.32 14.53
C ASN A 130 5.59 13.77 13.12
N THR A 131 5.08 13.13 12.07
CA THR A 131 5.27 13.60 10.69
C THR A 131 4.58 14.93 10.44
N LEU A 132 3.33 15.11 10.87
CA LEU A 132 2.60 16.37 10.73
C LEU A 132 3.27 17.51 11.51
N ASN A 133 3.82 17.25 12.70
CA ASN A 133 4.53 18.26 13.49
C ASN A 133 5.82 18.77 12.83
N VAL A 134 6.41 17.99 11.91
CA VAL A 134 7.61 18.41 11.14
C VAL A 134 7.22 19.02 9.80
N ASP A 135 6.01 18.75 9.30
CA ASP A 135 5.51 19.32 8.06
C ASP A 135 5.32 20.83 8.23
N LYS A 136 5.76 21.58 7.23
CA LYS A 136 5.67 23.05 7.20
C LYS A 136 4.52 23.55 6.33
N ASN A 137 3.84 22.62 5.65
CA ASN A 137 2.78 22.94 4.73
C ASN A 137 1.46 23.06 5.50
N GLU A 138 0.91 24.28 5.55
CA GLU A 138 -0.37 24.56 6.21
C GLU A 138 -1.55 24.47 5.24
N SER A 139 -1.28 24.53 3.93
CA SER A 139 -2.29 24.49 2.89
C SER A 139 -2.00 23.46 1.80
N ARG A 140 -3.06 23.06 1.08
CA ARG A 140 -2.94 22.23 -0.12
C ARG A 140 -2.01 22.86 -1.17
N GLN A 141 -2.04 24.19 -1.28
CA GLN A 141 -1.23 24.91 -2.26
C GLN A 141 0.27 24.77 -1.95
N ASP A 142 0.65 24.93 -0.68
CA ASP A 142 2.05 24.79 -0.25
C ASP A 142 2.55 23.37 -0.50
N ALA A 143 1.74 22.36 -0.12
CA ALA A 143 2.05 20.97 -0.38
C ALA A 143 2.23 20.67 -1.89
N LEU A 144 1.38 21.22 -2.76
CA LEU A 144 1.51 21.08 -4.21
C LEU A 144 2.80 21.74 -4.74
N PHE A 145 3.17 22.90 -4.19
CA PHE A 145 4.39 23.60 -4.57
C PHE A 145 5.64 22.83 -4.17
N ASP A 146 5.66 22.25 -2.98
CA ASP A 146 6.79 21.44 -2.53
C ASP A 146 6.92 20.15 -3.35
N ILE A 147 5.81 19.46 -3.67
CA ILE A 147 5.82 18.33 -4.60
C ILE A 147 6.37 18.75 -5.97
N TYR A 148 5.96 19.90 -6.49
CA TYR A 148 6.44 20.42 -7.77
C TYR A 148 7.95 20.69 -7.75
N ARG A 149 8.46 21.33 -6.69
CA ARG A 149 9.89 21.65 -6.54
C ARG A 149 10.76 20.39 -6.47
N VAL A 150 10.27 19.32 -5.84
CA VAL A 150 10.98 18.04 -5.77
C VAL A 150 11.05 17.38 -7.15
N MET A 151 9.95 17.41 -7.91
CA MET A 151 9.89 16.79 -9.24
C MET A 151 10.61 17.61 -10.32
N ARG A 152 10.59 18.94 -10.19
CA ARG A 152 11.17 19.91 -11.14
C ARG A 152 11.98 20.97 -10.40
N PRO A 153 13.20 20.64 -9.96
CA PRO A 153 14.04 21.58 -9.24
C PRO A 153 14.42 22.75 -10.15
N GLY A 154 14.11 23.97 -9.71
CA GLY A 154 14.48 25.22 -10.39
C GLY A 154 13.39 25.87 -11.24
N GLU A 155 12.26 25.20 -11.49
CA GLU A 155 11.10 25.82 -12.14
C GLU A 155 10.16 26.44 -11.08
N PRO A 156 9.74 27.71 -11.20
CA PRO A 156 8.80 28.30 -10.28
C PRO A 156 7.41 27.66 -10.45
N PRO A 157 6.79 27.14 -9.37
CA PRO A 157 5.46 26.55 -9.47
C PRO A 157 4.37 27.62 -9.58
N THR A 158 3.34 27.33 -10.37
CA THR A 158 2.04 28.00 -10.28
C THR A 158 1.01 26.99 -9.77
N LEU A 159 -0.09 27.44 -9.16
CA LEU A 159 -1.10 26.51 -8.62
C LEU A 159 -1.62 25.57 -9.70
N GLU A 160 -1.92 26.11 -10.88
CA GLU A 160 -2.43 25.36 -12.02
C GLU A 160 -1.43 24.33 -12.54
N THR A 161 -0.15 24.72 -12.73
CA THR A 161 0.88 23.78 -13.21
C THR A 161 1.20 22.68 -12.20
N ALA A 162 1.22 23.02 -10.91
CA ALA A 162 1.46 22.05 -9.84
C ALA A 162 0.30 21.07 -9.69
N GLU A 163 -0.94 21.56 -9.73
CA GLU A 163 -2.14 20.71 -9.67
C GLU A 163 -2.27 19.81 -10.89
N ALA A 164 -2.07 20.34 -12.10
CA ALA A 164 -2.08 19.55 -13.32
C ALA A 164 -1.00 18.46 -13.31
N MET A 165 0.21 18.79 -12.86
CA MET A 165 1.29 17.81 -12.71
C MET A 165 0.90 16.71 -11.72
N PHE A 166 0.44 17.08 -10.52
CA PHE A 166 0.05 16.09 -9.49
C PHE A 166 -1.06 15.16 -9.98
N ASN A 167 -2.09 15.71 -10.62
CA ASN A 167 -3.17 14.92 -11.22
C ASN A 167 -2.64 13.94 -12.29
N SER A 168 -1.72 14.42 -13.14
CA SER A 168 -1.12 13.62 -14.20
C SER A 168 -0.27 12.43 -13.71
N LEU A 169 0.21 12.48 -12.46
CA LEU A 169 1.07 11.43 -11.90
C LEU A 169 0.30 10.17 -11.51
N PHE A 170 -0.90 10.31 -10.95
CA PHE A 170 -1.59 9.19 -10.28
C PHE A 170 -3.06 9.04 -10.67
N PHE A 171 -3.70 10.12 -11.13
CA PHE A 171 -5.16 10.20 -11.33
C PHE A 171 -5.56 10.29 -12.81
N ASP A 172 -4.59 10.43 -13.71
CA ASP A 172 -4.79 10.47 -15.16
C ASP A 172 -4.64 9.07 -15.78
N SER A 173 -5.71 8.56 -16.39
CA SER A 173 -5.74 7.24 -17.03
C SER A 173 -4.86 7.11 -18.28
N GLU A 174 -4.48 8.23 -18.91
CA GLU A 174 -3.54 8.21 -20.04
C GLU A 174 -2.11 7.93 -19.58
N ARG A 175 -1.77 8.33 -18.34
CA ARG A 175 -0.40 8.30 -17.80
C ARG A 175 -0.19 7.24 -16.73
N TYR A 176 -1.23 6.88 -15.99
CA TYR A 176 -1.17 5.93 -14.90
C TYR A 176 -2.18 4.80 -15.09
N ASP A 177 -1.70 3.56 -15.05
CA ASP A 177 -2.53 2.36 -15.19
C ASP A 177 -1.95 1.24 -14.32
N LEU A 178 -2.66 0.88 -13.23
CA LEU A 178 -2.33 -0.26 -12.39
C LEU A 178 -2.46 -1.61 -13.12
N SER A 179 -3.11 -1.63 -14.28
CA SER A 179 -3.75 -2.79 -14.89
C SER A 179 -4.83 -3.41 -14.01
N ALA A 180 -5.68 -4.25 -14.59
CA ALA A 180 -6.65 -5.03 -13.82
C ALA A 180 -5.97 -5.88 -12.74
N VAL A 181 -4.77 -6.42 -13.03
CA VAL A 181 -4.01 -7.26 -12.09
C VAL A 181 -3.54 -6.48 -10.88
N GLY A 182 -2.98 -5.28 -11.09
CA GLY A 182 -2.51 -4.43 -9.99
C GLY A 182 -3.66 -3.98 -9.10
N ARG A 183 -4.81 -3.63 -9.70
CA ARG A 183 -6.03 -3.29 -8.96
C ARG A 183 -6.54 -4.46 -8.12
N VAL A 184 -6.67 -5.66 -8.70
CA VAL A 184 -7.10 -6.86 -7.96
C VAL A 184 -6.15 -7.16 -6.80
N LYS A 185 -4.83 -7.09 -7.03
CA LYS A 185 -3.85 -7.35 -5.99
C LYS A 185 -3.88 -6.32 -4.85
N MET A 186 -4.02 -5.04 -5.19
CA MET A 186 -4.16 -3.97 -4.22
C MET A 186 -5.44 -4.14 -3.39
N ASN A 187 -6.56 -4.46 -4.04
CA ASN A 187 -7.82 -4.72 -3.36
C ASN A 187 -7.73 -5.90 -2.40
N MET A 188 -7.09 -7.00 -2.80
CA MET A 188 -6.89 -8.15 -1.93
C MET A 188 -6.00 -7.82 -0.73
N ARG A 189 -4.90 -7.08 -0.93
CA ARG A 189 -3.93 -6.78 0.13
C ARG A 189 -4.43 -5.75 1.15
N LEU A 190 -5.22 -4.78 0.69
CA LEU A 190 -5.73 -3.66 1.48
C LEU A 190 -7.23 -3.81 1.83
N GLU A 191 -7.82 -4.96 1.51
CA GLU A 191 -9.24 -5.28 1.73
C GLU A 191 -10.22 -4.26 1.11
N LEU A 192 -9.88 -3.74 -0.07
CA LEU A 192 -10.67 -2.73 -0.78
C LEU A 192 -11.67 -3.39 -1.75
N LYS A 193 -12.80 -2.73 -1.99
CA LYS A 193 -13.91 -3.23 -2.84
C LYS A 193 -14.07 -2.49 -4.17
N ALA A 194 -12.96 -1.99 -4.74
CA ALA A 194 -13.00 -1.31 -6.03
C ALA A 194 -13.21 -2.30 -7.19
N GLU A 195 -13.86 -1.85 -8.26
CA GLU A 195 -13.91 -2.63 -9.49
C GLU A 195 -12.51 -2.74 -10.14
N ASP A 196 -12.24 -3.85 -10.82
CA ASP A 196 -10.99 -4.10 -11.55
C ASP A 196 -10.81 -3.21 -12.80
N THR A 197 -11.88 -2.51 -13.20
CA THR A 197 -11.92 -1.48 -14.24
C THR A 197 -11.30 -0.16 -13.79
N VAL A 198 -11.26 0.11 -12.48
CA VAL A 198 -10.72 1.36 -11.93
C VAL A 198 -9.20 1.23 -11.78
N ARG A 199 -8.45 1.72 -12.76
CA ARG A 199 -7.00 1.47 -12.87
C ARG A 199 -6.10 2.64 -12.44
N VAL A 200 -6.66 3.81 -12.18
CA VAL A 200 -5.94 4.93 -11.55
C VAL A 200 -5.96 4.78 -10.03
N LEU A 201 -5.04 5.44 -9.32
CA LEU A 201 -5.09 5.49 -7.85
C LEU A 201 -6.24 6.37 -7.38
N ARG A 202 -6.80 6.04 -6.23
CA ARG A 202 -7.80 6.85 -5.53
C ARG A 202 -7.25 7.32 -4.20
N LYS A 203 -7.88 8.35 -3.62
CA LYS A 203 -7.48 8.88 -2.31
C LYS A 203 -7.61 7.81 -1.22
N GLU A 204 -8.65 6.99 -1.30
CA GLU A 204 -8.90 5.88 -0.38
C GLU A 204 -7.80 4.82 -0.48
N ASP A 205 -7.26 4.59 -1.68
CA ASP A 205 -6.16 3.63 -1.87
C ASP A 205 -4.89 4.12 -1.15
N ILE A 206 -4.56 5.40 -1.30
CA ILE A 206 -3.37 6.01 -0.66
C ILE A 206 -3.51 5.99 0.86
N LEU A 207 -4.69 6.36 1.38
CA LEU A 207 -4.97 6.31 2.82
C LEU A 207 -4.86 4.89 3.37
N ALA A 208 -5.39 3.89 2.65
CA ALA A 208 -5.29 2.49 3.04
C ALA A 208 -3.83 2.00 3.05
N VAL A 209 -3.02 2.38 2.04
CA VAL A 209 -1.58 2.05 2.00
C VAL A 209 -0.85 2.62 3.22
N VAL A 210 -1.05 3.90 3.53
CA VAL A 210 -0.39 4.54 4.68
C VAL A 210 -0.87 3.91 5.98
N LYS A 211 -2.17 3.60 6.10
CA LYS A 211 -2.72 2.94 7.28
C LYS A 211 -2.11 1.55 7.48
N THR A 212 -2.03 0.72 6.45
CA THR A 212 -1.39 -0.59 6.53
C THR A 212 0.10 -0.49 6.88
N LEU A 213 0.81 0.53 6.37
CA LEU A 213 2.21 0.75 6.73
C LEU A 213 2.38 1.08 8.22
N VAL A 214 1.50 1.93 8.77
CA VAL A 214 1.46 2.27 10.20
C VAL A 214 1.13 1.04 11.04
N GLU A 215 0.12 0.26 10.65
CA GLU A 215 -0.28 -0.97 11.33
C GLU A 215 0.85 -2.01 11.35
N LEU A 216 1.56 -2.20 10.23
CA LEU A 216 2.73 -3.08 10.17
C LEU A 216 3.84 -2.61 11.12
N ARG A 217 4.02 -1.29 11.27
CA ARG A 217 5.00 -0.73 12.21
C ARG A 217 4.60 -0.96 13.67
N ASP A 218 3.30 -0.91 13.96
CA ASP A 218 2.71 -1.29 15.25
C ASP A 218 2.73 -2.83 15.48
N GLY A 219 3.23 -3.62 14.52
CA GLY A 219 3.30 -5.08 14.61
C GLY A 219 1.98 -5.79 14.30
N LYS A 220 1.02 -5.08 13.68
CA LYS A 220 -0.27 -5.63 13.22
C LYS A 220 -0.16 -6.01 11.74
N GLY A 221 -0.35 -7.30 11.46
CA GLY A 221 -0.26 -7.85 10.10
C GLY A 221 1.10 -8.48 9.80
N GLU A 222 1.24 -8.99 8.58
CA GLU A 222 2.45 -9.68 8.11
C GLU A 222 3.10 -8.92 6.94
N ILE A 223 4.44 -9.00 6.89
CA ILE A 223 5.24 -8.42 5.81
C ILE A 223 5.13 -9.33 4.59
N ASP A 224 4.93 -8.74 3.41
CA ASP A 224 4.81 -9.48 2.17
C ASP A 224 6.18 -10.05 1.74
N ASP A 225 6.19 -11.32 1.34
CA ASP A 225 7.36 -11.97 0.74
C ASP A 225 7.40 -11.72 -0.77
N ILE A 226 8.43 -11.02 -1.25
CA ILE A 226 8.61 -10.68 -2.66
C ILE A 226 8.87 -11.90 -3.57
N ASP A 227 9.35 -13.01 -3.00
CA ASP A 227 9.72 -14.23 -3.73
C ASP A 227 8.55 -15.21 -3.89
N ASN A 228 7.49 -15.01 -3.11
CA ASN A 228 6.25 -15.75 -3.25
C ASN A 228 5.67 -15.57 -4.68
N LEU A 229 5.30 -16.68 -5.35
CA LEU A 229 4.69 -16.65 -6.69
C LEU A 229 3.31 -15.97 -6.72
N GLY A 230 2.71 -15.67 -5.57
CA GLY A 230 1.55 -14.79 -5.45
C GLY A 230 1.89 -13.31 -5.68
N ASN A 231 3.16 -12.93 -5.59
CA ASN A 231 3.66 -11.57 -5.79
C ASN A 231 4.49 -11.43 -7.08
N ARG A 232 4.75 -12.55 -7.76
CA ARG A 232 5.43 -12.61 -9.07
C ARG A 232 4.47 -13.11 -10.13
N ARG A 233 4.41 -12.42 -11.28
CA ARG A 233 3.56 -12.84 -12.41
C ARG A 233 4.38 -13.03 -13.69
N VAL A 234 3.94 -13.97 -14.51
CA VAL A 234 4.47 -14.23 -15.84
C VAL A 234 3.83 -13.26 -16.82
N ARG A 235 4.66 -12.49 -17.53
CA ARG A 235 4.20 -11.70 -18.67
C ARG A 235 4.32 -12.53 -19.94
N SER A 236 3.23 -12.65 -20.67
CA SER A 236 3.23 -13.35 -21.96
C SER A 236 3.81 -12.47 -23.06
N VAL A 237 4.21 -13.08 -24.19
CA VAL A 237 4.67 -12.35 -25.38
C VAL A 237 3.61 -11.35 -25.85
N GLY A 238 2.33 -11.73 -25.80
CA GLY A 238 1.21 -10.87 -26.17
C GLY A 238 1.15 -9.58 -25.34
N GLU A 239 1.26 -9.70 -24.01
CA GLU A 239 1.23 -8.54 -23.11
C GLU A 239 2.44 -7.60 -23.33
N LEU A 240 3.63 -8.17 -23.51
CA LEU A 240 4.83 -7.37 -23.79
C LEU A 240 4.73 -6.65 -25.14
N MET A 241 4.22 -7.33 -26.15
CA MET A 241 4.01 -6.77 -27.49
C MET A 241 2.92 -5.69 -27.48
N GLU A 242 1.82 -5.89 -26.76
CA GLU A 242 0.75 -4.91 -26.58
C GLU A 242 1.29 -3.61 -26.00
N ASN A 243 2.12 -3.69 -24.95
CA ASN A 243 2.74 -2.51 -24.35
C ASN A 243 3.61 -1.73 -25.35
N GLN A 244 4.43 -2.43 -26.15
CA GLN A 244 5.26 -1.76 -27.15
C GLN A 244 4.44 -1.19 -28.30
N TYR A 245 3.39 -1.89 -28.71
CA TYR A 245 2.45 -1.40 -29.72
C TYR A 245 1.71 -0.15 -29.22
N ARG A 246 1.29 -0.12 -27.96
CA ARG A 246 0.68 1.05 -27.31
C ARG A 246 1.60 2.25 -27.33
N VAL A 247 2.90 2.07 -27.03
CA VAL A 247 3.90 3.15 -27.15
C VAL A 247 3.99 3.67 -28.59
N GLY A 248 3.95 2.77 -29.58
CA GLY A 248 3.91 3.12 -31.00
C GLY A 248 2.66 3.93 -31.37
N LEU A 249 1.49 3.55 -30.85
CA LEU A 249 0.23 4.27 -31.05
C LEU A 249 0.24 5.65 -30.40
N LEU A 250 0.75 5.79 -29.16
CA LEU A 250 0.86 7.09 -28.48
C LEU A 250 1.75 8.07 -29.26
N ARG A 251 2.83 7.58 -29.88
CA ARG A 251 3.68 8.41 -30.76
C ARG A 251 2.92 8.83 -32.02
N MET A 252 2.14 7.93 -32.60
CA MET A 252 1.32 8.21 -33.78
C MET A 252 0.22 9.24 -33.47
N GLU A 253 -0.47 9.08 -32.33
CA GLU A 253 -1.51 9.97 -31.85
C GLU A 253 -0.99 11.40 -31.67
N ARG A 254 0.19 11.57 -31.05
CA ARG A 254 0.82 12.89 -30.90
C ARG A 254 1.05 13.56 -32.26
N ALA A 255 1.61 12.83 -33.22
CA ALA A 255 1.87 13.35 -34.56
C ALA A 255 0.57 13.70 -35.31
N ILE A 256 -0.49 12.92 -35.11
CA ILE A 256 -1.81 13.20 -35.67
C ILE A 256 -2.39 14.48 -35.04
N LYS A 257 -2.41 14.59 -33.71
CA LYS A 257 -2.89 15.78 -32.98
C LYS A 257 -2.17 17.05 -33.43
N GLU A 258 -0.85 16.99 -33.59
CA GLU A 258 -0.02 18.09 -34.09
C GLU A 258 -0.40 18.48 -35.53
N ARG A 259 -0.51 17.51 -36.44
CA ARG A 259 -0.93 17.77 -37.82
C ARG A 259 -2.35 18.33 -37.93
N MET A 260 -3.29 17.79 -37.15
CA MET A 260 -4.68 18.27 -37.14
C MET A 260 -4.80 19.70 -36.64
N SER A 261 -3.88 20.16 -35.80
CA SER A 261 -3.86 21.55 -35.33
C SER A 261 -3.43 22.56 -36.40
N SER A 262 -2.71 22.11 -37.43
CA SER A 262 -2.10 22.95 -38.46
C SER A 262 -2.80 22.91 -39.82
N ILE A 263 -3.70 21.96 -40.07
CA ILE A 263 -4.30 21.76 -41.40
C ILE A 263 -5.81 22.01 -41.39
N GLU A 264 -6.33 22.58 -42.47
CA GLU A 264 -7.76 22.79 -42.69
C GLU A 264 -8.49 21.44 -42.92
N ILE A 265 -9.49 21.17 -42.07
CA ILE A 265 -10.19 19.89 -41.97
C ILE A 265 -10.87 19.48 -43.29
N ASP A 266 -11.33 20.43 -44.09
CA ASP A 266 -12.13 20.18 -45.29
C ASP A 266 -11.33 19.54 -46.44
N THR A 267 -9.99 19.58 -46.38
CA THR A 267 -9.11 19.12 -47.47
C THR A 267 -8.35 17.83 -47.16
N VAL A 268 -8.39 17.35 -45.92
CA VAL A 268 -7.55 16.24 -45.44
C VAL A 268 -8.33 14.94 -45.39
N MET A 269 -7.76 13.88 -45.96
CA MET A 269 -8.30 12.53 -45.80
C MET A 269 -7.63 11.83 -44.61
N PRO A 270 -8.34 10.94 -43.87
CA PRO A 270 -7.79 10.27 -42.70
C PRO A 270 -6.47 9.51 -42.95
N GLN A 271 -6.29 8.95 -44.15
CA GLN A 271 -5.05 8.26 -44.54
C GLN A 271 -3.82 9.19 -44.56
N ASP A 272 -4.00 10.50 -44.76
CA ASP A 272 -2.90 11.47 -44.83
C ASP A 272 -2.36 11.81 -43.43
N LEU A 273 -3.18 11.61 -42.40
CA LEU A 273 -2.82 11.80 -41.00
C LEU A 273 -2.09 10.59 -40.42
N ILE A 274 -2.40 9.39 -40.91
CA ILE A 274 -1.89 8.13 -40.34
C ILE A 274 -0.54 7.76 -40.94
N ASN A 275 0.50 7.77 -40.11
CA ASN A 275 1.82 7.24 -40.46
C ASN A 275 2.09 5.93 -39.70
N ALA A 276 2.17 4.81 -40.39
CA ALA A 276 2.42 3.50 -39.76
C ALA A 276 3.87 3.29 -39.29
N LYS A 277 4.82 4.13 -39.71
CA LYS A 277 6.26 3.94 -39.39
C LYS A 277 6.55 3.84 -37.88
N PRO A 278 6.00 4.70 -36.99
CA PRO A 278 6.28 4.62 -35.55
C PRO A 278 5.80 3.31 -34.92
N ALA A 279 4.60 2.83 -35.29
CA ALA A 279 4.08 1.56 -34.78
C ALA A 279 4.89 0.37 -35.32
N ALA A 280 5.20 0.35 -36.63
CA ALA A 280 6.03 -0.69 -37.22
C ALA A 280 7.45 -0.72 -36.64
N ALA A 281 8.04 0.44 -36.33
CA ALA A 281 9.34 0.54 -35.69
C ALA A 281 9.32 -0.05 -34.28
N ALA A 282 8.31 0.26 -33.47
CA ALA A 282 8.18 -0.30 -32.12
C ALA A 282 8.07 -1.83 -32.13
N VAL A 283 7.33 -2.41 -33.09
CA VAL A 283 7.25 -3.88 -33.26
C VAL A 283 8.59 -4.48 -33.69
N ARG A 284 9.29 -3.86 -34.67
CA ARG A 284 10.60 -4.35 -35.10
C ARG A 284 11.65 -4.27 -34.00
N GLU A 285 11.65 -3.19 -33.22
CA GLU A 285 12.54 -3.02 -32.07
C GLU A 285 12.28 -4.13 -31.04
N PHE A 286 11.02 -4.39 -30.70
CA PHE A 286 10.67 -5.46 -29.76
C PHE A 286 11.20 -6.83 -30.19
N PHE A 287 11.01 -7.25 -31.45
CA PHE A 287 11.51 -8.56 -31.91
C PHE A 287 12.99 -8.58 -32.24
N GLY A 288 13.59 -7.43 -32.58
CA GLY A 288 14.97 -7.34 -33.03
C GLY A 288 16.01 -7.15 -31.92
N SER A 289 15.69 -6.37 -30.88
CA SER A 289 16.66 -5.97 -29.84
C SER A 289 16.29 -6.42 -28.42
N SER A 290 15.09 -6.95 -28.21
CA SER A 290 14.69 -7.42 -26.87
C SER A 290 15.52 -8.61 -26.42
N GLN A 291 16.00 -8.55 -25.16
CA GLN A 291 16.70 -9.67 -24.51
C GLN A 291 15.86 -10.95 -24.43
N LEU A 292 14.53 -10.83 -24.50
CA LEU A 292 13.59 -11.95 -24.46
C LEU A 292 13.32 -12.53 -25.86
N SER A 293 13.70 -11.82 -26.93
CA SER A 293 13.63 -12.31 -28.31
C SER A 293 14.95 -13.00 -28.66
N GLN A 294 15.01 -14.30 -28.40
CA GLN A 294 16.23 -15.11 -28.54
C GLN A 294 16.12 -16.06 -29.72
N PHE A 295 17.27 -16.42 -30.30
CA PHE A 295 17.33 -17.52 -31.26
C PHE A 295 16.89 -18.81 -30.59
N MET A 296 15.97 -19.52 -31.24
CA MET A 296 15.42 -20.76 -30.71
C MET A 296 16.50 -21.84 -30.65
N ASP A 297 16.67 -22.50 -29.49
CA ASP A 297 17.44 -23.73 -29.40
C ASP A 297 16.75 -24.83 -30.20
N GLN A 298 17.42 -25.28 -31.26
CA GLN A 298 16.94 -26.25 -32.24
C GLN A 298 17.77 -27.55 -32.23
N THR A 299 18.52 -27.81 -31.15
CA THR A 299 19.38 -28.99 -31.06
C THR A 299 18.57 -30.29 -31.15
N ASN A 300 17.40 -30.34 -30.51
CA ASN A 300 16.46 -31.46 -30.57
C ASN A 300 15.04 -30.99 -30.14
N PRO A 301 13.98 -31.81 -30.33
CA PRO A 301 12.61 -31.42 -30.00
C PRO A 301 12.39 -31.07 -28.52
N LEU A 302 13.12 -31.71 -27.61
CA LEU A 302 13.02 -31.41 -26.17
C LEU A 302 13.58 -30.02 -25.87
N SER A 303 14.75 -29.68 -26.41
CA SER A 303 15.34 -28.34 -26.31
C SER A 303 14.37 -27.25 -26.80
N GLU A 304 13.70 -27.49 -27.93
CA GLU A 304 12.73 -26.54 -28.49
C GLU A 304 11.53 -26.32 -27.55
N ILE A 305 10.95 -27.41 -27.03
CA ILE A 305 9.80 -27.35 -26.12
C ILE A 305 10.18 -26.70 -24.79
N THR A 306 11.31 -27.10 -24.19
CA THR A 306 11.84 -26.50 -22.97
C THR A 306 12.11 -25.01 -23.15
N HIS A 307 12.71 -24.62 -24.28
CA HIS A 307 13.00 -23.20 -24.53
C HIS A 307 11.73 -22.36 -24.62
N LYS A 308 10.66 -22.87 -25.25
CA LYS A 308 9.35 -22.20 -25.31
C LYS A 308 8.63 -22.12 -23.96
N ARG A 309 8.92 -23.03 -23.03
CA ARG A 309 8.33 -23.08 -21.67
C ARG A 309 9.22 -22.42 -20.60
N ARG A 310 10.28 -21.75 -21.01
CA ARG A 310 11.24 -21.08 -20.13
C ARG A 310 10.67 -19.79 -19.55
N LEU A 311 10.92 -19.58 -18.27
CA LEU A 311 10.63 -18.36 -17.52
C LEU A 311 11.95 -17.62 -17.28
N SER A 312 11.92 -16.29 -17.39
CA SER A 312 13.07 -15.42 -17.13
C SER A 312 12.67 -14.32 -16.15
N ALA A 313 13.43 -14.18 -15.07
CA ALA A 313 13.36 -13.02 -14.19
C ALA A 313 14.12 -11.80 -14.76
N LEU A 314 14.91 -12.01 -15.82
CA LEU A 314 15.65 -10.97 -16.55
C LEU A 314 14.78 -10.34 -17.63
N GLY A 315 15.07 -9.08 -17.97
CA GLY A 315 14.46 -8.36 -19.08
C GLY A 315 13.79 -7.04 -18.64
N PRO A 316 13.05 -6.38 -19.55
CA PRO A 316 12.41 -5.10 -19.27
C PRO A 316 11.38 -5.22 -18.14
N GLY A 317 11.62 -4.49 -17.04
CA GLY A 317 10.80 -4.53 -15.83
C GLY A 317 11.08 -5.71 -14.90
N GLY A 318 12.12 -6.50 -15.18
CA GLY A 318 12.62 -7.57 -14.32
C GLY A 318 13.90 -7.18 -13.58
N LEU A 319 14.60 -8.19 -13.06
CA LEU A 319 15.87 -8.04 -12.37
C LEU A 319 17.05 -7.94 -13.36
N THR A 320 18.11 -7.27 -12.96
CA THR A 320 19.42 -7.39 -13.62
C THR A 320 20.27 -8.41 -12.89
N ARG A 321 21.23 -9.04 -13.60
CA ARG A 321 22.10 -10.07 -13.01
C ARG A 321 22.86 -9.58 -11.77
N GLU A 322 23.29 -8.31 -11.79
CA GLU A 322 24.06 -7.67 -10.71
C GLU A 322 23.21 -7.32 -9.49
N ARG A 323 21.91 -7.04 -9.69
CA ARG A 323 20.97 -6.71 -8.60
C ARG A 323 20.28 -7.94 -8.02
N ALA A 324 20.39 -9.09 -8.68
CA ALA A 324 19.81 -10.33 -8.21
C ALA A 324 20.66 -10.96 -7.10
N GLY A 325 20.24 -10.74 -5.86
CA GLY A 325 20.82 -11.34 -4.65
C GLY A 325 20.61 -12.85 -4.56
N PHE A 326 20.94 -13.41 -3.40
CA PHE A 326 20.80 -14.85 -3.14
C PHE A 326 19.33 -15.27 -3.02
N GLU A 327 18.52 -14.51 -2.29
CA GLU A 327 17.11 -14.83 -1.97
C GLU A 327 16.28 -15.10 -3.24
N VAL A 328 16.37 -14.21 -4.23
CA VAL A 328 15.62 -14.32 -5.49
C VAL A 328 16.02 -15.50 -6.38
N ARG A 329 17.17 -16.13 -6.12
CA ARG A 329 17.70 -17.29 -6.87
C ARG A 329 17.37 -18.61 -6.19
N ASP A 330 17.00 -18.58 -4.91
CA ASP A 330 16.73 -19.78 -4.15
C ASP A 330 15.36 -20.39 -4.51
N VAL A 331 15.17 -21.65 -4.14
CA VAL A 331 13.92 -22.37 -4.38
C VAL A 331 12.92 -22.00 -3.30
N HIS A 332 11.89 -21.23 -3.68
CA HIS A 332 10.80 -20.88 -2.78
C HIS A 332 9.74 -22.02 -2.70
N PRO A 333 9.13 -22.31 -1.54
CA PRO A 333 8.09 -23.35 -1.40
C PRO A 333 6.92 -23.22 -2.40
N THR A 334 6.56 -21.99 -2.78
CA THR A 334 5.48 -21.74 -3.75
C THR A 334 5.81 -22.25 -5.16
N HIS A 335 7.08 -22.53 -5.47
CA HIS A 335 7.48 -23.14 -6.75
C HIS A 335 6.90 -24.53 -6.93
N TYR A 336 6.50 -25.21 -5.85
CA TYR A 336 5.98 -26.57 -5.89
C TYR A 336 4.83 -26.72 -6.90
N GLY A 337 5.01 -27.62 -7.87
CA GLY A 337 4.04 -27.88 -8.93
C GLY A 337 3.87 -26.76 -9.97
N ARG A 338 4.62 -25.65 -9.86
CA ARG A 338 4.52 -24.45 -10.71
C ARG A 338 5.78 -24.19 -11.52
N ILE A 339 6.93 -24.23 -10.88
CA ILE A 339 8.26 -24.04 -11.47
C ILE A 339 9.10 -25.27 -11.13
N CYS A 340 9.85 -25.79 -12.11
CA CYS A 340 10.78 -26.89 -11.89
C CYS A 340 11.96 -26.40 -11.02
N PRO A 341 12.20 -26.99 -9.83
CA PRO A 341 13.28 -26.55 -8.95
C PRO A 341 14.67 -27.05 -9.40
N ILE A 342 14.72 -27.94 -10.40
CA ILE A 342 15.95 -28.60 -10.87
C ILE A 342 16.41 -27.98 -12.20
N GLU A 343 15.47 -27.67 -13.10
CA GLU A 343 15.79 -27.21 -14.44
C GLU A 343 16.06 -25.69 -14.48
N THR A 344 17.31 -25.34 -14.19
CA THR A 344 17.89 -24.01 -14.29
C THR A 344 19.31 -24.14 -14.88
N PRO A 345 19.78 -23.18 -15.70
CA PRO A 345 21.19 -23.17 -16.10
C PRO A 345 22.09 -22.95 -14.88
N GLU A 346 23.24 -23.61 -14.88
CA GLU A 346 24.30 -23.35 -13.90
C GLU A 346 25.00 -22.01 -14.17
N GLY A 347 25.79 -21.55 -13.20
CA GLY A 347 26.59 -20.34 -13.32
C GLY A 347 25.80 -19.05 -13.08
N PRO A 348 26.10 -17.94 -13.78
CA PRO A 348 25.57 -16.61 -13.44
C PRO A 348 24.04 -16.47 -13.50
N ASN A 349 23.36 -17.35 -14.24
CA ASN A 349 21.90 -17.30 -14.44
C ASN A 349 21.12 -18.28 -13.53
N ILE A 350 21.79 -18.97 -12.60
CA ILE A 350 21.12 -19.91 -11.69
C ILE A 350 19.97 -19.22 -10.93
N GLY A 351 18.79 -19.84 -10.96
CA GLY A 351 17.57 -19.35 -10.31
C GLY A 351 16.88 -18.17 -11.03
N LEU A 352 17.55 -17.53 -11.99
CA LEU A 352 16.99 -16.41 -12.76
C LEU A 352 16.29 -16.87 -14.04
N ILE A 353 16.64 -18.06 -14.51
CA ILE A 353 16.03 -18.73 -15.64
C ILE A 353 15.51 -20.07 -15.13
N ASN A 354 14.21 -20.28 -15.22
CA ASN A 354 13.58 -21.51 -14.75
C ASN A 354 12.67 -22.09 -15.82
N SER A 355 12.21 -23.32 -15.61
CA SER A 355 11.27 -24.00 -16.50
C SER A 355 9.90 -24.14 -15.84
N LEU A 356 8.81 -23.96 -16.59
CA LEU A 356 7.46 -24.24 -16.11
C LEU A 356 7.32 -25.74 -15.80
N ALA A 357 6.73 -26.05 -14.65
CA ALA A 357 6.42 -27.44 -14.31
C ALA A 357 5.42 -28.06 -15.32
N THR A 358 5.38 -29.39 -15.37
CA THR A 358 4.65 -30.16 -16.40
C THR A 358 3.18 -29.77 -16.54
N PHE A 359 2.46 -29.73 -15.42
CA PHE A 359 1.02 -29.43 -15.39
C PHE A 359 0.70 -27.98 -15.05
N ALA A 360 1.73 -27.15 -14.84
CA ALA A 360 1.55 -25.75 -14.53
C ALA A 360 0.94 -25.00 -15.72
N ARG A 361 0.04 -24.06 -15.41
CA ARG A 361 -0.55 -23.15 -16.39
C ARG A 361 -0.50 -21.72 -15.88
N VAL A 362 -0.57 -20.77 -16.80
CA VAL A 362 -0.68 -19.34 -16.47
C VAL A 362 -2.14 -18.93 -16.59
N ASN A 363 -2.68 -18.28 -15.56
CA ASN A 363 -4.06 -17.83 -15.54
C ASN A 363 -4.25 -16.48 -16.26
N LYS A 364 -5.49 -15.98 -16.32
CA LYS A 364 -5.81 -14.72 -17.01
C LYS A 364 -5.08 -13.49 -16.45
N TYR A 365 -4.58 -13.56 -15.22
CA TYR A 365 -3.87 -12.45 -14.57
C TYR A 365 -2.34 -12.62 -14.63
N GLY A 366 -1.85 -13.71 -15.21
CA GLY A 366 -0.41 -13.98 -15.32
C GLY A 366 0.17 -14.77 -14.14
N PHE A 367 -0.63 -15.22 -13.17
CA PHE A 367 -0.15 -16.06 -12.08
C PHE A 367 -0.06 -17.53 -12.50
N ILE A 368 0.93 -18.24 -11.95
CA ILE A 368 1.12 -19.66 -12.24
C ILE A 368 0.23 -20.49 -11.29
N GLU A 369 -0.56 -21.36 -11.87
CA GLU A 369 -1.44 -22.30 -11.16
C GLU A 369 -0.98 -23.74 -11.37
N SER A 370 -1.21 -24.57 -10.36
CA SER A 370 -0.97 -26.01 -10.43
C SER A 370 -2.28 -26.77 -10.15
N PRO A 371 -2.53 -27.91 -10.83
CA PRO A 371 -3.74 -28.69 -10.58
C PRO A 371 -3.63 -29.55 -9.32
N TYR A 372 -4.70 -29.56 -8.53
CA TYR A 372 -4.89 -30.39 -7.36
C TYR A 372 -6.22 -31.15 -7.46
N ARG A 373 -6.32 -32.29 -6.77
CA ARG A 373 -7.58 -33.03 -6.66
C ARG A 373 -8.29 -32.66 -5.36
N LYS A 374 -9.58 -32.35 -5.47
CA LYS A 374 -10.38 -31.94 -4.32
C LYS A 374 -10.68 -33.12 -3.39
N ILE A 375 -10.63 -32.88 -2.09
CA ILE A 375 -11.00 -33.85 -1.05
C ILE A 375 -12.27 -33.35 -0.37
N VAL A 376 -13.31 -34.21 -0.32
CA VAL A 376 -14.58 -33.90 0.34
C VAL A 376 -14.91 -35.02 1.33
N GLY A 377 -15.11 -34.66 2.60
CA GLY A 377 -15.40 -35.64 3.67
C GLY A 377 -14.32 -36.72 3.83
N GLY A 378 -13.04 -36.36 3.65
CA GLY A 378 -11.91 -37.29 3.72
C GLY A 378 -11.76 -38.23 2.52
N LYS A 379 -12.60 -38.11 1.48
CA LYS A 379 -12.51 -38.92 0.26
C LYS A 379 -11.95 -38.11 -0.91
N LEU A 380 -11.03 -38.70 -1.65
CA LEU A 380 -10.45 -38.12 -2.85
C LEU A 380 -11.47 -38.13 -3.99
N THR A 381 -11.72 -36.98 -4.61
CA THR A 381 -12.63 -36.85 -5.77
C THR A 381 -11.85 -36.84 -7.09
N ASN A 382 -12.55 -36.98 -8.21
CA ASN A 382 -11.96 -36.83 -9.56
C ASN A 382 -12.00 -35.37 -10.06
N GLU A 383 -12.52 -34.43 -9.26
CA GLU A 383 -12.56 -33.00 -9.60
C GLU A 383 -11.13 -32.43 -9.49
N VAL A 384 -10.63 -31.86 -10.58
CA VAL A 384 -9.34 -31.16 -10.64
C VAL A 384 -9.57 -29.67 -10.56
N VAL A 385 -8.99 -29.04 -9.55
CA VAL A 385 -9.04 -27.59 -9.31
C VAL A 385 -7.62 -27.05 -9.44
N TYR A 386 -7.46 -25.96 -10.17
CA TYR A 386 -6.18 -25.28 -10.28
C TYR A 386 -6.10 -24.19 -9.24
N LEU A 387 -5.01 -24.18 -8.48
CA LEU A 387 -4.80 -23.24 -7.40
C LEU A 387 -3.57 -22.37 -7.70
N SER A 388 -3.72 -21.07 -7.56
CA SER A 388 -2.61 -20.12 -7.57
C SER A 388 -1.80 -20.21 -6.28
N ALA A 389 -0.67 -19.51 -6.19
CA ALA A 389 0.13 -19.49 -4.96
C ALA A 389 -0.51 -18.66 -3.82
N MET A 390 -1.61 -17.95 -4.10
CA MET A 390 -2.34 -17.15 -3.11
C MET A 390 -3.48 -17.92 -2.42
N GLU A 391 -3.84 -19.09 -2.95
CA GLU A 391 -5.02 -19.88 -2.56
C GLU A 391 -4.68 -21.11 -1.74
#